data_AF-A0A2J8JUF8-F1
#
_entry.id   AF-A0A2J8JUF8-F1
#
_cell.length_a   1.000
_cell.length_b   1.000
_cell.length_c   1.000
_cell.angle_alpha   90.00
_cell.angle_beta   90.00
_cell.angle_gamma   90.00
#
_symmetry.space_group_name_H-M   'P 1'
#
loop_
_entity.id
_entity.type
_entity.pdbx_description
1 polymer ?
#
loop_
_entity_poly.entity_id
_entity_poly.type
_entity_poly.pdbx_seq_one_letter_code
_entity_poly.pdbx_strand_id
1 'polypeptide(L)'
;MLSGVTLEGGGARSGEGRPSRTELKPRSLQSQIGILCPVCDAQVDLPMGGVKALTIDHLAVNDVMPESLRGEGQGLVCDLCNDREVEKRCQTCKANLCHFCCQAHRRQKKTTYHTMVDLKDLKGYSRIGKPILCPVHPAEELRLFCEFCDRPVCRDCVVGEHREHPCDFTSNVIHKHGDSVWELLKGTQPHVEALEEALAQIHIMNSALQKQVEAVAADVRTFSEGYIKAIEEHRDKLLKQLEDIRAQKENSLQLQKAQLEQLLADMRTGVEFTEHLLTSGSDLEILITKRVVVERLRKLNKVQYSARPGVNDKIRFCPQEKAGQCRGYEIYGTINTKEVDPAKCVLQGEDLHRAREKQTASFTLLCKDAAGEIMGRGGDNVQVAIVPKDKKDSPVRTMVQDNKDGTYYISYTPKEPGVYTVWVCIKEQHVQGSPFTVTVRRKHRPHSGVFHCCTFCSSGGQKTARCACGGTMPGGYLGCGHGHKGHPGHPHWSCCGKFNEKSECTWTGGQSAPRSLLRTVAL
;
A
#
# COMPACT_ATOMS: atom_id res chain seq x y z
N MET A 1 -1.78 34.32 -1.49
CA MET A 1 -2.80 33.88 -0.51
C MET A 1 -2.16 32.77 0.32
N LEU A 2 -1.43 33.14 1.39
CA LEU A 2 -1.89 33.29 2.78
C LEU A 2 -2.26 31.96 3.46
N SER A 3 -1.30 31.40 4.19
CA SER A 3 -1.43 30.77 5.51
C SER A 3 0.00 30.37 5.96
N GLY A 4 0.61 30.85 7.04
CA GLY A 4 0.10 31.47 8.25
C GLY A 4 0.22 30.48 9.42
N VAL A 5 1.42 30.34 10.01
CA VAL A 5 1.59 29.84 11.39
C VAL A 5 2.76 30.59 12.04
N THR A 6 2.42 31.48 12.97
CA THR A 6 3.29 32.10 13.96
C THR A 6 3.15 31.34 15.28
N LEU A 7 4.26 31.11 15.98
CA LEU A 7 4.28 30.96 17.44
C LEU A 7 5.53 31.66 17.99
N GLU A 8 5.30 32.73 18.74
CA GLU A 8 6.27 33.40 19.59
C GLU A 8 6.53 32.60 20.88
N GLY A 9 7.72 32.77 21.43
CA GLY A 9 8.08 32.33 22.78
C GLY A 9 9.33 33.05 23.26
N GLY A 10 9.14 34.25 23.82
CA GLY A 10 10.20 35.04 24.45
C GLY A 10 10.53 34.56 25.87
N GLY A 11 11.78 34.77 26.28
CA GLY A 11 12.25 34.52 27.65
C GLY A 11 13.64 35.11 27.86
N ALA A 12 13.68 36.36 28.34
CA ALA A 12 14.90 37.07 28.72
C ALA A 12 15.37 36.68 30.14
N ARG A 13 16.69 36.56 30.34
CA ARG A 13 17.37 36.85 31.62
C ARG A 13 18.75 37.49 31.39
N SER A 14 18.88 38.69 31.98
CA SER A 14 20.06 39.44 32.43
C SER A 14 21.05 38.57 33.23
N GLY A 15 22.34 38.86 33.42
CA GLY A 15 23.25 39.98 33.16
C GLY A 15 24.62 39.61 33.80
N GLU A 16 25.61 40.53 33.76
CA GLU A 16 27.01 40.41 34.27
C GLU A 16 28.01 39.71 33.31
N GLY A 17 29.22 40.19 33.04
CA GLY A 17 29.92 41.43 33.38
C GLY A 17 31.03 41.70 32.34
N ARG A 18 31.32 42.98 32.11
CA ARG A 18 32.29 43.49 31.13
C ARG A 18 33.42 44.21 31.90
N PRO A 19 34.70 43.86 31.73
CA PRO A 19 35.79 44.76 32.09
C PRO A 19 36.08 45.72 30.95
N SER A 20 36.41 46.94 31.36
CA SER A 20 36.68 48.13 30.57
C SER A 20 37.63 47.90 29.39
N ARG A 21 37.13 48.18 28.18
CA ARG A 21 37.93 48.26 26.96
C ARG A 21 38.29 49.73 26.76
N THR A 22 39.55 50.06 27.04
CA THR A 22 40.15 51.37 26.76
C THR A 22 39.90 51.72 25.30
N GLU A 23 39.28 52.88 25.05
CA GLU A 23 39.03 53.43 23.73
C GLU A 23 40.37 53.70 23.03
N LEU A 24 40.77 52.79 22.14
CA LEU A 24 41.68 53.11 21.04
C LEU A 24 40.81 53.35 19.81
N LYS A 25 40.70 54.63 19.43
CA LYS A 25 40.18 55.15 18.16
C LYS A 25 40.33 54.13 17.01
N PRO A 26 39.26 53.76 16.28
CA PRO A 26 39.44 52.99 15.06
C PRO A 26 40.17 53.91 14.06
N ARG A 27 41.41 53.55 13.73
CA ARG A 27 42.02 54.04 12.49
C ARG A 27 41.09 53.62 11.36
N SER A 28 40.69 54.58 10.55
CA SER A 28 39.86 54.43 9.36
C SER A 28 40.15 53.13 8.62
N LEU A 29 39.20 52.18 8.63
CA LEU A 29 39.16 51.07 7.70
C LEU A 29 38.91 51.67 6.31
N GLN A 30 39.98 51.96 5.57
CA GLN A 30 39.87 52.09 4.12
C GLN A 30 39.41 50.72 3.61
N SER A 31 38.22 50.70 3.00
CA SER A 31 37.69 49.56 2.26
C SER A 31 38.72 49.14 1.20
N GLN A 32 39.48 48.07 1.49
CA GLN A 32 40.36 47.45 0.51
C GLN A 32 39.47 46.83 -0.57
N ILE A 33 39.64 47.29 -1.80
CA ILE A 33 38.90 46.80 -2.95
C ILE A 33 39.47 45.40 -3.27
N GLY A 34 38.64 44.36 -3.23
CA GLY A 34 39.04 42.99 -3.61
C GLY A 34 38.63 42.65 -5.04
N ILE A 35 39.35 41.73 -5.68
CA ILE A 35 39.01 41.13 -6.97
C ILE A 35 38.72 39.64 -6.77
N LEU A 36 37.74 39.10 -7.47
CA LEU A 36 37.45 37.65 -7.50
C LEU A 36 38.19 36.99 -8.65
N CYS A 37 38.81 35.83 -8.38
CA CYS A 37 39.36 34.98 -9.42
C CYS A 37 38.24 34.39 -10.28
N PRO A 38 38.24 34.55 -11.62
CA PRO A 38 37.14 34.10 -12.48
C PRO A 38 37.01 32.56 -12.62
N VAL A 39 37.95 31.79 -12.08
CA VAL A 39 37.98 30.32 -12.19
C VAL A 39 37.51 29.63 -10.92
N CYS A 40 37.89 30.18 -9.76
CA CYS A 40 37.62 29.57 -8.46
C CYS A 40 36.87 30.49 -7.49
N ASP A 41 36.52 31.71 -7.92
CA ASP A 41 35.85 32.75 -7.13
C ASP A 41 36.55 33.12 -5.82
N ALA A 42 37.82 32.76 -5.66
CA ALA A 42 38.62 33.18 -4.52
C ALA A 42 38.81 34.70 -4.55
N GLN A 43 38.49 35.35 -3.43
CA GLN A 43 38.69 36.78 -3.25
C GLN A 43 40.17 37.07 -2.93
N VAL A 44 40.76 37.99 -3.69
CA VAL A 44 42.13 38.49 -3.50
C VAL A 44 42.07 39.99 -3.27
N ASP A 45 42.67 40.46 -2.18
CA ASP A 45 42.71 41.88 -1.86
C ASP A 45 43.66 42.64 -2.80
N LEU A 46 43.25 43.80 -3.30
CA LEU A 46 44.13 44.62 -4.13
C LEU A 46 45.21 45.28 -3.27
N PRO A 47 46.49 45.16 -3.68
CA PRO A 47 47.57 45.90 -3.03
C PRO A 47 47.37 47.41 -3.21
N MET A 48 48.05 48.22 -2.37
CA MET A 48 47.91 49.70 -2.36
C MET A 48 48.17 50.38 -3.72
N GLY A 49 48.90 49.73 -4.63
CA GLY A 49 49.13 50.19 -6.02
C GLY A 49 48.05 49.75 -7.03
N GLY A 50 46.94 49.19 -6.57
CA GLY A 50 45.86 48.64 -7.39
C GLY A 50 46.30 47.43 -8.21
N VAL A 51 45.61 47.17 -9.33
CA VAL A 51 45.85 46.01 -10.22
C VAL A 51 47.29 45.94 -10.70
N LYS A 52 47.96 47.10 -10.92
CA LYS A 52 49.35 47.17 -11.41
C LYS A 52 50.38 46.65 -10.41
N ALA A 53 50.01 46.50 -9.14
CA ALA A 53 50.88 46.01 -8.08
C ALA A 53 50.65 44.52 -7.77
N LEU A 54 49.77 43.82 -8.52
CA LEU A 54 49.69 42.37 -8.49
C LEU A 54 50.95 41.77 -9.14
N THR A 55 51.36 40.59 -8.66
CA THR A 55 52.51 39.86 -9.19
C THR A 55 52.29 39.56 -10.67
N ILE A 56 53.26 39.97 -11.50
CA ILE A 56 53.23 39.70 -12.94
C ILE A 56 53.60 38.23 -13.16
N ASP A 57 52.81 37.53 -13.97
CA ASP A 57 53.14 36.19 -14.41
C ASP A 57 54.28 36.23 -15.44
N HIS A 58 55.51 36.23 -14.94
CA HIS A 58 56.71 36.22 -15.77
C HIS A 58 56.87 34.93 -16.60
N LEU A 59 56.17 33.83 -16.29
CA LEU A 59 56.15 32.63 -17.12
C LEU A 59 55.29 32.90 -18.36
N ALA A 60 54.05 33.38 -18.18
CA ALA A 60 53.18 33.77 -19.30
C ALA A 60 53.80 34.86 -20.18
N VAL A 61 54.47 35.88 -19.59
CA VAL A 61 55.18 36.91 -20.37
C VAL A 61 56.29 36.29 -21.23
N ASN A 62 57.04 35.32 -20.70
CA ASN A 62 58.11 34.67 -21.44
C ASN A 62 57.59 33.68 -22.50
N ASP A 63 56.41 33.08 -22.30
CA ASP A 63 55.79 32.17 -23.26
C ASP A 63 55.19 32.91 -24.47
N VAL A 64 54.69 34.14 -24.26
CA VAL A 64 54.12 35.01 -25.32
C VAL A 64 55.20 35.76 -26.12
N MET A 65 56.43 35.89 -25.60
CA MET A 65 57.54 36.59 -26.27
C MET A 65 58.03 35.92 -27.57
N PRO A 66 58.20 34.58 -27.66
CA PRO A 66 58.50 33.88 -28.92
C PRO A 66 57.42 34.06 -29.99
N GLU A 67 56.15 34.18 -29.59
CA GLU A 67 55.02 34.38 -30.50
C GLU A 67 54.97 35.82 -31.04
N SER A 68 55.32 36.80 -30.20
CA SER A 68 55.54 38.19 -30.62
C SER A 68 56.74 38.36 -31.56
N LEU A 69 57.74 37.46 -31.50
CA LEU A 69 58.88 37.41 -32.43
C LEU A 69 58.57 36.68 -33.75
N ARG A 70 57.45 35.95 -33.83
CA ARG A 70 56.96 35.29 -35.06
C ARG A 70 55.86 36.08 -35.78
N GLY A 71 55.25 37.06 -35.12
CA GLY A 71 54.34 38.03 -35.73
C GLY A 71 55.11 39.07 -36.54
N GLU A 72 54.99 38.99 -37.86
CA GLU A 72 55.31 40.04 -38.85
C GLU A 72 56.54 40.94 -38.58
N GLY A 73 57.73 40.46 -38.97
CA GLY A 73 58.64 41.26 -39.79
C GLY A 73 59.39 42.44 -39.17
N GLN A 74 59.52 42.57 -37.85
CA GLN A 74 60.40 43.58 -37.23
C GLN A 74 61.12 43.07 -35.98
N GLY A 75 62.47 43.01 -36.03
CA GLY A 75 63.24 43.37 -34.84
C GLY A 75 64.45 42.55 -34.43
N LEU A 76 64.91 41.54 -35.18
CA LEU A 76 66.23 40.94 -34.93
C LEU A 76 67.17 41.35 -36.06
N VAL A 77 68.19 42.12 -35.70
CA VAL A 77 69.30 42.47 -36.58
C VAL A 77 70.57 41.81 -36.06
N CYS A 78 71.52 41.59 -36.95
CA CYS A 78 72.84 41.14 -36.58
C CYS A 78 73.50 42.23 -35.74
N ASP A 79 73.85 41.92 -34.49
CA ASP A 79 74.40 42.90 -33.54
C ASP A 79 75.77 43.46 -34.00
N LEU A 80 76.41 42.81 -34.99
CA LEU A 80 77.70 43.21 -35.55
C LEU A 80 77.61 43.99 -36.86
N CYS A 81 76.59 43.76 -37.68
CA CYS A 81 76.48 44.40 -39.02
C CYS A 81 75.11 44.99 -39.34
N ASN A 82 74.19 44.97 -38.37
CA ASN A 82 72.81 45.46 -38.47
C ASN A 82 71.96 44.83 -39.58
N ASP A 83 72.42 43.71 -40.14
CA ASP A 83 71.71 42.94 -41.17
C ASP A 83 70.47 42.25 -40.59
N ARG A 84 69.35 42.23 -41.32
CA ARG A 84 68.06 41.71 -40.84
C ARG A 84 67.98 40.18 -40.89
N GLU A 85 68.90 39.53 -41.60
CA GLU A 85 68.95 38.07 -41.74
C GLU A 85 69.77 37.44 -40.60
N VAL A 86 69.19 37.37 -39.40
CA VAL A 86 69.80 36.70 -38.25
C VAL A 86 69.49 35.21 -38.28
N GLU A 87 70.52 34.37 -38.27
CA GLU A 87 70.36 32.91 -38.25
C GLU A 87 70.65 32.31 -36.87
N LYS A 88 71.68 32.83 -36.18
CA LYS A 88 72.29 32.17 -35.02
C LYS A 88 72.50 33.15 -33.88
N ARG A 89 72.26 32.70 -32.64
CA ARG A 89 72.56 33.46 -31.42
C ARG A 89 73.72 32.80 -30.67
N CYS A 90 74.69 33.62 -30.29
CA CYS A 90 75.78 33.21 -29.42
C CYS A 90 75.29 33.16 -27.97
N GLN A 91 75.26 31.99 -27.33
CA GLN A 91 74.83 31.85 -25.94
C GLN A 91 75.82 32.45 -24.93
N THR A 92 77.11 32.50 -25.29
CA THR A 92 78.18 33.03 -24.44
C THR A 92 78.20 34.56 -24.45
N CYS A 93 78.13 35.18 -25.63
CA CYS A 93 78.10 36.65 -25.78
C CYS A 93 76.70 37.27 -25.78
N LYS A 94 75.64 36.45 -25.83
CA LYS A 94 74.25 36.89 -26.00
C LYS A 94 74.01 37.72 -27.28
N ALA A 95 74.87 37.58 -28.29
CA ALA A 95 74.80 38.30 -29.56
C ALA A 95 74.04 37.52 -30.65
N ASN A 96 73.17 38.20 -31.40
CA ASN A 96 72.46 37.75 -32.59
C ASN A 96 73.33 37.99 -33.83
N LEU A 97 73.62 36.93 -34.60
CA LEU A 97 74.54 36.99 -35.72
C LEU A 97 73.88 36.49 -37.02
N CYS A 98 74.05 37.25 -38.10
CA CYS A 98 73.79 36.74 -39.46
C CYS A 98 74.77 35.63 -39.82
N HIS A 99 74.50 34.90 -40.90
CA HIS A 99 75.35 33.80 -41.36
C HIS A 99 76.84 34.18 -41.42
N PHE A 100 77.13 35.32 -42.04
CA PHE A 100 78.50 35.80 -42.25
C PHE A 100 79.17 36.22 -40.94
N CYS A 101 78.48 36.99 -40.12
CA CYS A 101 79.00 37.43 -38.83
C CYS A 101 79.19 36.27 -37.85
N CYS A 102 78.36 35.23 -37.93
CA CYS A 102 78.56 33.99 -37.17
C CYS A 102 79.85 33.27 -37.58
N GLN A 103 80.13 33.19 -38.88
CA GLN A 103 81.37 32.58 -39.37
C GLN A 103 82.60 33.39 -38.94
N ALA A 104 82.54 34.72 -39.03
CA ALA A 104 83.61 35.59 -38.56
C ALA A 104 83.82 35.46 -37.05
N HIS A 105 82.75 35.48 -36.26
CA HIS A 105 82.77 35.30 -34.80
C HIS A 105 83.41 33.98 -34.39
N ARG A 106 83.20 32.89 -35.13
CA ARG A 106 83.85 31.60 -34.85
C ARG A 106 85.33 31.53 -35.26
N ARG A 107 85.78 32.42 -36.14
CA ARG A 107 87.17 32.42 -36.65
C ARG A 107 88.11 33.33 -35.83
N GLN A 108 87.59 34.20 -34.99
CA GLN A 108 88.41 35.05 -34.11
C GLN A 108 88.87 34.30 -32.86
N LYS A 109 90.17 34.37 -32.53
CA LYS A 109 90.81 33.66 -31.40
C LYS A 109 90.09 33.81 -30.05
N LYS A 110 89.38 34.92 -29.82
CA LYS A 110 88.69 35.22 -28.55
C LYS A 110 87.28 34.64 -28.44
N THR A 111 86.67 34.25 -29.56
CA THR A 111 85.24 33.89 -29.63
C THR A 111 85.02 32.53 -30.31
N THR A 112 86.09 31.81 -30.64
CA THR A 112 86.07 30.47 -31.25
C THR A 112 85.35 29.43 -30.40
N TYR A 113 85.44 29.54 -29.07
CA TYR A 113 84.84 28.60 -28.11
C TYR A 113 83.41 28.97 -27.72
N HIS A 114 82.84 30.02 -28.28
CA HIS A 114 81.50 30.44 -27.92
C HIS A 114 80.43 29.53 -28.55
N THR A 115 79.45 29.14 -27.74
CA THR A 115 78.37 28.26 -28.18
C THR A 115 77.39 29.05 -29.05
N MET A 116 77.16 28.58 -30.29
CA MET A 116 76.21 29.16 -31.24
C MET A 116 74.99 28.26 -31.33
N VAL A 117 73.80 28.84 -31.23
CA VAL A 117 72.52 28.13 -31.34
C VAL A 117 71.69 28.74 -32.46
N ASP A 118 71.15 27.89 -33.33
CA ASP A 118 70.24 28.30 -34.39
C ASP A 118 68.93 28.83 -33.78
N LEU A 119 68.46 29.98 -34.27
CA LEU A 119 67.24 30.60 -33.79
C LEU A 119 66.00 29.70 -34.01
N LYS A 120 66.09 28.77 -34.97
CA LYS A 120 65.04 27.78 -35.28
C LYS A 120 64.94 26.66 -34.22
N ASP A 121 66.02 26.36 -33.51
CA ASP A 121 66.14 25.23 -32.58
C ASP A 121 65.98 25.63 -31.10
N LEU A 122 65.61 26.88 -30.83
CA LEU A 122 65.37 27.44 -29.49
C LEU A 122 64.20 26.80 -28.70
N LYS A 123 63.52 25.78 -29.25
CA LYS A 123 62.40 25.10 -28.58
C LYS A 123 62.83 24.13 -27.47
N GLY A 124 64.11 23.76 -27.37
CA GLY A 124 64.52 22.62 -26.54
C GLY A 124 65.34 22.92 -25.28
N TYR A 125 66.30 23.86 -25.32
CA TYR A 125 67.26 24.02 -24.22
C TYR A 125 67.65 25.49 -24.01
N SER A 126 67.25 26.05 -22.87
CA SER A 126 67.46 27.42 -22.36
C SER A 126 66.40 28.46 -22.77
N ARG A 127 65.36 28.61 -21.94
CA ARG A 127 64.39 29.72 -22.00
C ARG A 127 65.14 31.06 -22.09
N ILE A 128 64.89 31.86 -23.13
CA ILE A 128 65.39 33.24 -23.23
C ILE A 128 64.49 34.10 -22.31
N GLY A 129 64.71 34.03 -21.00
CA GLY A 129 64.06 34.96 -20.08
C GLY A 129 64.70 36.34 -20.22
N LYS A 130 63.89 37.38 -20.42
CA LYS A 130 64.40 38.75 -20.20
C LYS A 130 64.83 38.88 -18.73
N PRO A 131 65.93 39.59 -18.42
CA PRO A 131 66.29 39.86 -17.03
C PRO A 131 65.11 40.55 -16.34
N ILE A 132 64.72 40.05 -15.16
CA ILE A 132 63.64 40.66 -14.37
C ILE A 132 64.23 41.91 -13.72
N LEU A 133 63.75 43.07 -14.14
CA LEU A 133 64.26 44.37 -13.70
C LEU A 133 63.61 44.81 -12.39
N CYS A 134 64.34 45.56 -11.58
CA CYS A 134 63.83 46.09 -10.33
C CYS A 134 62.76 47.17 -10.60
N PRO A 135 61.57 47.09 -9.97
CA PRO A 135 60.52 48.08 -10.16
C PRO A 135 60.89 49.47 -9.60
N VAL A 136 61.81 49.53 -8.64
CA VAL A 136 62.33 50.78 -8.05
C VAL A 136 63.55 51.31 -8.80
N HIS A 137 64.38 50.41 -9.34
CA HIS A 137 65.59 50.74 -10.10
C HIS A 137 65.52 50.08 -11.50
N PRO A 138 64.84 50.72 -12.48
CA PRO A 138 64.50 50.07 -13.75
C PRO A 138 65.70 49.64 -14.61
N ALA A 139 66.90 50.18 -14.35
CA ALA A 139 68.13 49.79 -15.04
C ALA A 139 68.82 48.57 -14.41
N GLU A 140 68.42 48.16 -13.21
CA GLU A 140 69.07 47.10 -12.44
C GLU A 140 68.29 45.78 -12.47
N GLU A 141 69.00 44.67 -12.54
CA GLU A 141 68.42 43.32 -12.52
C GLU A 141 68.26 42.80 -11.08
N LEU A 142 67.14 42.11 -10.82
CA LEU A 142 66.90 41.39 -9.57
C LEU A 142 67.74 40.11 -9.52
N ARG A 143 68.87 40.15 -8.82
CA ARG A 143 69.82 39.02 -8.67
C ARG A 143 70.02 38.56 -7.23
N LEU A 144 69.52 39.32 -6.27
CA LEU A 144 69.67 39.05 -4.84
C LEU A 144 68.30 38.77 -4.24
N PHE A 145 68.25 38.03 -3.14
CA PHE A 145 67.05 37.74 -2.38
C PHE A 145 67.25 38.16 -0.94
N CYS A 146 66.32 38.96 -0.41
CA CYS A 146 66.36 39.41 0.97
C CYS A 146 65.54 38.44 1.83
N GLU A 147 66.19 37.64 2.68
CA GLU A 147 65.49 36.62 3.50
C GLU A 147 64.53 37.25 4.51
N PHE A 148 64.86 38.44 5.04
CA PHE A 148 64.01 39.13 6.02
C PHE A 148 62.70 39.68 5.42
N CYS A 149 62.74 40.11 4.15
CA CYS A 149 61.57 40.68 3.47
C CYS A 149 60.89 39.70 2.52
N ASP A 150 61.41 38.47 2.42
CA ASP A 150 60.95 37.39 1.56
C ASP A 150 60.68 37.84 0.10
N ARG A 151 61.62 38.63 -0.46
CA ARG A 151 61.47 39.20 -1.81
C ARG A 151 62.80 39.35 -2.56
N PRO A 152 62.79 39.24 -3.90
CA PRO A 152 63.96 39.55 -4.72
C PRO A 152 64.27 41.05 -4.73
N VAL A 153 65.56 41.40 -4.70
CA VAL A 153 66.09 42.77 -4.65
C VAL A 153 67.26 42.94 -5.64
N CYS A 154 67.51 44.17 -6.09
CA CYS A 154 68.71 44.50 -6.88
C CYS A 154 69.85 45.02 -5.99
N ARG A 155 71.03 45.28 -6.58
CA ARG A 155 72.20 45.78 -5.86
C ARG A 155 71.95 47.13 -5.19
N ASP A 156 71.26 48.04 -5.87
CA ASP A 156 70.94 49.36 -5.35
C ASP A 156 69.95 49.29 -4.16
N CYS A 157 68.99 48.36 -4.20
CA CYS A 157 68.07 48.11 -3.10
C CYS A 157 68.79 47.64 -1.83
N VAL A 158 69.86 46.84 -1.96
CA VAL A 158 70.65 46.35 -0.82
C VAL A 158 71.43 47.49 -0.17
N VAL A 159 71.92 48.46 -0.92
CA VAL A 159 72.63 49.62 -0.35
C VAL A 159 71.67 50.62 0.30
N GLY A 160 70.43 50.70 -0.18
CA GLY A 160 69.37 51.55 0.36
C GLY A 160 68.50 50.84 1.41
N GLU A 161 67.28 50.50 1.01
CA GLU A 161 66.19 50.01 1.88
C GLU A 161 66.47 48.66 2.57
N HIS A 162 67.45 47.87 2.09
CA HIS A 162 67.77 46.54 2.62
C HIS A 162 69.17 46.45 3.25
N ARG A 163 69.75 47.59 3.68
CA ARG A 163 71.14 47.68 4.15
C ARG A 163 71.52 46.75 5.30
N GLU A 164 70.58 46.48 6.21
CA GLU A 164 70.78 45.63 7.39
C GLU A 164 70.11 44.25 7.26
N HIS A 165 69.52 43.95 6.10
CA HIS A 165 68.85 42.67 5.91
C HIS A 165 69.79 41.59 5.33
N PRO A 166 69.67 40.33 5.75
CA PRO A 166 70.40 39.22 5.14
C PRO A 166 69.97 39.05 3.68
N CYS A 167 70.90 39.32 2.76
CA CYS A 167 70.69 39.19 1.32
C CYS A 167 71.75 38.28 0.70
N ASP A 168 71.33 37.30 -0.10
CA ASP A 168 72.22 36.41 -0.84
C ASP A 168 71.78 36.33 -2.32
N PHE A 169 72.62 35.79 -3.20
CA PHE A 169 72.28 35.59 -4.60
C PHE A 169 71.09 34.63 -4.73
N THR A 170 70.16 34.95 -5.62
CA THR A 170 69.00 34.10 -5.92
C THR A 170 69.41 32.68 -6.28
N SER A 171 70.53 32.52 -7.00
CA SER A 171 71.10 31.21 -7.34
C SER A 171 71.48 30.35 -6.13
N ASN A 172 71.82 30.96 -5.00
CA ASN A 172 72.26 30.26 -3.80
C ASN A 172 71.06 29.81 -2.95
N VAL A 173 70.00 30.63 -2.90
CA VAL A 173 68.85 30.39 -2.03
C VAL A 173 67.67 29.70 -2.73
N ILE A 174 67.62 29.72 -4.07
CA ILE A 174 66.49 29.17 -4.84
C ILE A 174 66.22 27.70 -4.56
N HIS A 175 67.25 26.91 -4.27
CA HIS A 175 67.08 25.50 -3.92
C HIS A 175 66.25 25.34 -2.64
N LYS A 176 66.57 26.09 -1.57
CA LYS A 176 65.84 26.02 -0.30
C LYS A 176 64.36 26.44 -0.44
N HIS A 177 64.10 27.56 -1.12
CA HIS A 177 62.73 28.04 -1.31
C HIS A 177 61.96 27.19 -2.33
N GLY A 178 62.65 26.73 -3.38
CA GLY A 178 62.11 25.80 -4.38
C GLY A 178 61.70 24.47 -3.77
N ASP A 179 62.56 23.88 -2.94
CA ASP A 179 62.30 22.63 -2.22
C ASP A 179 61.08 22.76 -1.30
N SER A 180 60.92 23.89 -0.60
CA SER A 180 59.74 24.14 0.23
C SER A 180 58.44 24.17 -0.57
N VAL A 181 58.44 24.80 -1.75
CA VAL A 181 57.28 24.79 -2.65
C VAL A 181 57.05 23.40 -3.23
N TRP A 182 58.13 22.67 -3.52
CA TRP A 182 58.08 21.32 -4.06
C TRP A 182 57.50 20.32 -3.07
N GLU A 183 57.86 20.40 -1.78
CA GLU A 183 57.28 19.55 -0.73
C GLU A 183 55.78 19.84 -0.52
N LEU A 184 55.36 21.10 -0.61
CA LEU A 184 53.92 21.45 -0.61
C LEU A 184 53.19 20.89 -1.83
N LEU A 185 53.80 20.96 -3.02
CA LEU A 185 53.25 20.36 -4.23
C LEU A 185 53.13 18.84 -4.12
N LYS A 186 54.18 18.18 -3.61
CA LYS A 186 54.20 16.74 -3.35
C LYS A 186 53.13 16.31 -2.34
N GLY A 187 52.83 17.14 -1.36
CA GLY A 187 51.70 16.92 -0.44
C GLY A 187 50.33 17.11 -1.12
N THR A 188 50.23 18.03 -2.09
CA THR A 188 48.96 18.37 -2.75
C THR A 188 48.62 17.41 -3.90
N GLN A 189 49.61 16.92 -4.64
CA GLN A 189 49.41 16.07 -5.82
C GLN A 189 48.54 14.80 -5.55
N PRO A 190 48.76 14.04 -4.46
CA PRO A 190 47.92 12.87 -4.16
C PRO A 190 46.45 13.23 -3.88
N HIS A 191 46.17 14.45 -3.41
CA HIS A 191 44.80 14.90 -3.21
C HIS A 191 44.08 15.13 -4.54
N VAL A 192 44.80 15.59 -5.56
CA VAL A 192 44.25 15.74 -6.92
C VAL A 192 43.90 14.36 -7.48
N GLU A 193 44.83 13.41 -7.42
CA GLU A 193 44.62 12.03 -7.88
C GLU A 193 43.45 11.36 -7.13
N ALA A 194 43.39 11.51 -5.81
CA ALA A 194 42.30 10.97 -5.00
C ALA A 194 40.93 11.58 -5.36
N LEU A 195 40.87 12.88 -5.69
CA LEU A 195 39.64 13.54 -6.13
C LEU A 195 39.20 13.08 -7.52
N GLU A 196 40.14 12.95 -8.45
CA GLU A 196 39.87 12.42 -9.80
C GLU A 196 39.34 10.98 -9.72
N GLU A 197 39.96 10.14 -8.88
CA GLU A 197 39.50 8.77 -8.65
C GLU A 197 38.10 8.75 -8.00
N ALA A 198 37.87 9.55 -6.97
CA ALA A 198 36.57 9.64 -6.30
C ALA A 198 35.46 10.06 -7.28
N LEU A 199 35.71 11.06 -8.13
CA LEU A 199 34.76 11.50 -9.14
C LEU A 199 34.47 10.41 -10.18
N ALA A 200 35.51 9.68 -10.63
CA ALA A 200 35.35 8.55 -11.54
C ALA A 200 34.51 7.42 -10.90
N GLN A 201 34.77 7.10 -9.64
CA GLN A 201 34.02 6.09 -8.88
C GLN A 201 32.54 6.51 -8.71
N ILE A 202 32.27 7.78 -8.37
CA ILE A 202 30.89 8.31 -8.27
C ILE A 202 30.19 8.19 -9.61
N HIS A 203 30.87 8.51 -10.72
CA HIS A 203 30.28 8.38 -12.06
C HIS A 203 29.91 6.93 -12.40
N ILE A 204 30.81 5.97 -12.11
CA ILE A 204 30.56 4.54 -12.31
C ILE A 204 29.35 4.10 -11.47
N MET A 205 29.31 4.50 -10.19
CA MET A 205 28.21 4.15 -9.28
C MET A 205 26.88 4.72 -9.78
N ASN A 206 26.86 5.97 -10.24
CA ASN A 206 25.65 6.60 -10.77
C ASN A 206 25.15 5.88 -12.05
N SER A 207 26.06 5.48 -12.93
CA SER A 207 25.73 4.67 -14.12
C SER A 207 25.17 3.30 -13.75
N ALA A 208 25.76 2.63 -12.76
CA ALA A 208 25.27 1.34 -12.26
C ALA A 208 23.88 1.48 -11.63
N LEU A 209 23.66 2.51 -10.81
CA LEU A 209 22.37 2.81 -10.21
C LEU A 209 21.31 3.06 -11.28
N GLN A 210 21.62 3.87 -12.31
CA GLN A 210 20.69 4.14 -13.40
C GLN A 210 20.27 2.86 -14.14
N LYS A 211 21.23 1.98 -14.45
CA LYS A 211 20.95 0.68 -15.08
C LYS A 211 20.06 -0.19 -14.19
N GLN A 212 20.30 -0.19 -12.88
CA GLN A 212 19.52 -0.97 -11.93
C GLN A 212 18.08 -0.45 -11.82
N VAL A 213 17.89 0.87 -11.79
CA VAL A 213 16.56 1.51 -11.81
C VAL A 213 15.81 1.14 -13.09
N GLU A 214 16.47 1.20 -14.24
CA GLU A 214 15.87 0.81 -15.53
C GLU A 214 15.48 -0.66 -15.58
N ALA A 215 16.32 -1.56 -15.05
CA ALA A 215 16.05 -2.99 -14.96
C ALA A 215 14.82 -3.27 -14.07
N VAL A 216 14.79 -2.72 -12.87
CA VAL A 216 13.64 -2.88 -11.95
C VAL A 216 12.37 -2.29 -12.55
N ALA A 217 12.45 -1.15 -13.24
CA ALA A 217 11.31 -0.57 -13.93
C ALA A 217 10.81 -1.48 -15.07
N ALA A 218 11.71 -2.18 -15.78
CA ALA A 218 11.33 -3.17 -16.78
C ALA A 218 10.62 -4.38 -16.15
N ASP A 219 11.13 -4.91 -15.04
CA ASP A 219 10.50 -6.02 -14.31
C ASP A 219 9.08 -5.69 -13.86
N VAL A 220 8.87 -4.48 -13.30
CA VAL A 220 7.53 -4.00 -12.91
C VAL A 220 6.57 -3.94 -14.09
N ARG A 221 7.04 -3.44 -15.25
CA ARG A 221 6.22 -3.39 -16.48
C ARG A 221 5.88 -4.81 -16.94
N THR A 222 6.85 -5.71 -17.03
CA THR A 222 6.65 -7.09 -17.47
C THR A 222 5.69 -7.85 -16.54
N PHE A 223 5.83 -7.69 -15.22
CA PHE A 223 4.89 -8.26 -14.25
C PHE A 223 3.46 -7.74 -14.46
N SER A 224 3.30 -6.42 -14.60
CA SER A 224 2.00 -5.79 -14.78
C SER A 224 1.32 -6.22 -16.07
N GLU A 225 2.06 -6.27 -17.19
CA GLU A 225 1.57 -6.77 -18.47
C GLU A 225 1.15 -8.24 -18.40
N GLY A 226 1.91 -9.07 -17.69
CA GLY A 226 1.56 -10.47 -17.45
C GLY A 226 0.24 -10.61 -16.68
N TYR A 227 0.05 -9.80 -15.64
CA TYR A 227 -1.17 -9.79 -14.83
C TYR A 227 -2.39 -9.30 -15.63
N ILE A 228 -2.25 -8.22 -16.42
CA ILE A 228 -3.31 -7.73 -17.31
C ILE A 228 -3.73 -8.81 -18.30
N LYS A 229 -2.77 -9.46 -18.97
CA LYS A 229 -3.06 -10.56 -19.91
C LYS A 229 -3.82 -11.72 -19.25
N ALA A 230 -3.46 -12.09 -18.02
CA ALA A 230 -4.16 -13.13 -17.28
C ALA A 230 -5.62 -12.74 -16.97
N ILE A 231 -5.87 -11.48 -16.63
CA ILE A 231 -7.22 -10.95 -16.40
C ILE A 231 -8.03 -10.92 -17.70
N GLU A 232 -7.43 -10.46 -18.81
CA GLU A 232 -8.10 -10.40 -20.11
C GLU A 232 -8.49 -11.79 -20.62
N GLU A 233 -7.58 -12.77 -20.53
CA GLU A 233 -7.89 -14.16 -20.90
C GLU A 233 -9.00 -14.76 -20.03
N HIS A 234 -9.01 -14.46 -18.73
CA HIS A 234 -10.09 -14.90 -17.85
C HIS A 234 -11.42 -14.25 -18.19
N ARG A 235 -11.43 -12.94 -18.48
CA ARG A 235 -12.63 -12.22 -18.95
C ARG A 235 -13.19 -12.90 -20.20
N ASP A 236 -12.35 -13.15 -21.20
CA ASP A 236 -12.80 -13.72 -22.46
C ASP A 236 -13.31 -15.16 -22.27
N LYS A 237 -12.68 -15.94 -21.38
CA LYS A 237 -13.18 -17.27 -20.97
C LYS A 237 -14.54 -17.19 -20.30
N LEU A 238 -14.77 -16.24 -19.39
CA LEU A 238 -16.07 -16.06 -18.73
C LEU A 238 -17.14 -15.64 -19.74
N LEU A 239 -16.84 -14.73 -20.66
CA LEU A 239 -17.79 -14.32 -21.70
C LEU A 239 -18.18 -15.50 -22.59
N LYS A 240 -17.20 -16.33 -23.00
CA LYS A 240 -17.48 -17.57 -23.73
C LYS A 240 -18.35 -18.53 -22.93
N GLN A 241 -18.05 -18.74 -21.64
CA GLN A 241 -18.88 -19.57 -20.77
C GLN A 241 -20.32 -19.04 -20.66
N LEU A 242 -20.50 -17.71 -20.63
CA LEU A 242 -21.83 -17.08 -20.60
C LEU A 242 -22.63 -17.37 -21.88
N GLU A 243 -21.97 -17.27 -23.04
CA GLU A 243 -22.57 -17.61 -24.34
C GLU A 243 -22.95 -19.09 -24.42
N ASP A 244 -22.06 -19.98 -23.97
CA ASP A 244 -22.31 -21.43 -23.93
C ASP A 244 -23.52 -21.76 -23.03
N ILE A 245 -23.60 -21.14 -21.83
CA ILE A 245 -24.74 -21.30 -20.92
C ILE A 245 -26.03 -20.79 -21.57
N ARG A 246 -26.00 -19.62 -22.22
CA ARG A 246 -27.16 -19.07 -22.92
C ARG A 246 -27.62 -20.04 -24.01
N ALA A 247 -26.71 -20.49 -24.87
CA ALA A 247 -27.03 -21.40 -25.98
C ALA A 247 -27.64 -22.71 -25.45
N GLN A 248 -27.07 -23.28 -24.39
CA GLN A 248 -27.61 -24.51 -23.77
C GLN A 248 -29.03 -24.33 -23.24
N LYS A 249 -29.29 -23.22 -22.52
CA LYS A 249 -30.62 -22.90 -21.99
C LYS A 249 -31.64 -22.63 -23.10
N GLU A 250 -31.25 -21.85 -24.11
CA GLU A 250 -32.10 -21.50 -25.25
C GLU A 250 -32.48 -22.75 -26.07
N ASN A 251 -31.52 -23.64 -26.35
CA ASN A 251 -31.79 -24.91 -27.03
C ASN A 251 -32.76 -25.80 -26.26
N SER A 252 -32.62 -25.87 -24.94
CA SER A 252 -33.51 -26.66 -24.07
C SER A 252 -34.95 -26.11 -24.08
N LEU A 253 -35.10 -24.78 -24.04
CA LEU A 253 -36.40 -24.12 -24.14
C LEU A 253 -37.03 -24.28 -25.53
N GLN A 254 -36.24 -24.17 -26.60
CA GLN A 254 -36.70 -24.38 -27.97
C GLN A 254 -37.18 -25.81 -28.18
N LEU A 255 -36.46 -26.81 -27.66
CA LEU A 255 -36.88 -28.21 -27.71
C LEU A 255 -38.20 -28.44 -26.96
N GLN A 256 -38.32 -27.92 -25.73
CA GLN A 256 -39.55 -28.04 -24.95
C GLN A 256 -40.73 -27.35 -25.66
N LYS A 257 -40.50 -26.18 -26.24
CA LYS A 257 -41.51 -25.44 -27.02
C LYS A 257 -42.00 -26.29 -28.19
N ALA A 258 -41.10 -26.83 -29.00
CA ALA A 258 -41.46 -27.65 -30.16
C ALA A 258 -42.29 -28.90 -29.74
N GLN A 259 -41.91 -29.55 -28.63
CA GLN A 259 -42.66 -30.68 -28.07
C GLN A 259 -44.08 -30.29 -27.62
N LEU A 260 -44.22 -29.15 -26.95
CA LEU A 260 -45.52 -28.64 -26.49
C LEU A 260 -46.40 -28.18 -27.65
N GLU A 261 -45.83 -27.52 -28.67
CA GLU A 261 -46.54 -27.11 -29.88
C GLU A 261 -47.08 -28.33 -30.66
N GLN A 262 -46.27 -29.38 -30.80
CA GLN A 262 -46.72 -30.63 -31.42
C GLN A 262 -47.83 -31.30 -30.62
N LEU A 263 -47.68 -31.40 -29.30
CA LEU A 263 -48.71 -31.99 -28.44
C LEU A 263 -50.02 -31.19 -28.50
N LEU A 264 -49.92 -29.85 -28.52
CA LEU A 264 -51.08 -28.98 -28.64
C LEU A 264 -51.78 -29.17 -29.98
N ALA A 265 -51.05 -29.27 -31.09
CA ALA A 265 -51.63 -29.55 -32.40
C ALA A 265 -52.34 -30.91 -32.41
N ASP A 266 -51.68 -31.96 -31.91
CA ASP A 266 -52.23 -33.31 -31.79
C ASP A 266 -53.52 -33.37 -30.96
N MET A 267 -53.58 -32.59 -29.87
CA MET A 267 -54.75 -32.47 -29.02
C MET A 267 -55.87 -31.68 -29.69
N ARG A 268 -55.57 -30.52 -30.29
CA ARG A 268 -56.55 -29.67 -30.98
C ARG A 268 -57.25 -30.43 -32.10
N THR A 269 -56.50 -31.09 -32.99
CA THR A 269 -57.10 -31.87 -34.07
C THR A 269 -57.96 -33.01 -33.55
N GLY A 270 -57.55 -33.67 -32.46
CA GLY A 270 -58.35 -34.73 -31.83
C GLY A 270 -59.65 -34.22 -31.22
N VAL A 271 -59.61 -33.07 -30.55
CA VAL A 271 -60.78 -32.43 -29.94
C VAL A 271 -61.72 -31.89 -31.00
N GLU A 272 -61.22 -31.07 -31.94
CA GLU A 272 -62.03 -30.43 -33.00
C GLU A 272 -62.78 -31.47 -33.85
N PHE A 273 -62.10 -32.56 -34.26
CA PHE A 273 -62.75 -33.65 -35.00
C PHE A 273 -63.86 -34.31 -34.18
N THR A 274 -63.59 -34.59 -32.88
CA THR A 274 -64.56 -35.25 -32.00
C THR A 274 -65.77 -34.36 -31.74
N GLU A 275 -65.56 -33.07 -31.49
CA GLU A 275 -66.63 -32.10 -31.29
C GLU A 275 -67.49 -31.96 -32.54
N HIS A 276 -66.88 -31.86 -33.72
CA HIS A 276 -67.62 -31.78 -34.98
C HIS A 276 -68.45 -33.05 -35.24
N LEU A 277 -67.86 -34.23 -35.03
CA LEU A 277 -68.54 -35.52 -35.15
C LEU A 277 -69.76 -35.63 -34.22
N LEU A 278 -69.63 -35.17 -32.96
CA LEU A 278 -70.72 -35.24 -31.97
C LEU A 278 -71.79 -34.16 -32.17
N THR A 279 -71.45 -33.02 -32.77
CA THR A 279 -72.39 -31.90 -32.98
C THR A 279 -73.17 -32.04 -34.27
N SER A 280 -72.52 -32.51 -35.34
CA SER A 280 -73.06 -32.48 -36.70
C SER A 280 -73.17 -33.86 -37.37
N GLY A 281 -72.60 -34.91 -36.79
CA GLY A 281 -72.62 -36.26 -37.36
C GLY A 281 -73.93 -36.99 -37.09
N SER A 282 -74.32 -37.88 -38.01
CA SER A 282 -75.44 -38.80 -37.80
C SER A 282 -75.10 -39.91 -36.79
N ASP A 283 -76.12 -40.50 -36.18
CA ASP A 283 -75.96 -41.60 -35.20
C ASP A 283 -75.08 -42.74 -35.75
N LEU A 284 -75.20 -43.07 -37.03
CA LEU A 284 -74.43 -44.15 -37.66
C LEU A 284 -72.96 -43.75 -37.89
N GLU A 285 -72.67 -42.53 -38.33
CA GLU A 285 -71.30 -42.01 -38.50
C GLU A 285 -70.55 -41.97 -37.16
N ILE A 286 -71.24 -41.57 -36.09
CA ILE A 286 -70.71 -41.59 -34.73
C ILE A 286 -70.37 -43.02 -34.31
N LEU A 287 -71.26 -43.99 -34.53
CA LEU A 287 -71.02 -45.39 -34.14
C LEU A 287 -69.88 -46.05 -34.92
N ILE A 288 -69.75 -45.77 -36.22
CA ILE A 288 -68.67 -46.31 -37.07
C ILE A 288 -67.30 -45.77 -36.63
N THR A 289 -67.21 -44.47 -36.32
CA THR A 289 -65.94 -43.80 -35.97
C THR A 289 -65.57 -43.92 -34.49
N LYS A 290 -66.54 -44.24 -33.61
CA LYS A 290 -66.39 -44.34 -32.14
C LYS A 290 -65.11 -45.03 -31.69
N ARG A 291 -64.81 -46.21 -32.24
CA ARG A 291 -63.67 -47.03 -31.78
C ARG A 291 -62.36 -46.28 -31.93
N VAL A 292 -62.15 -45.65 -33.09
CA VAL A 292 -60.90 -44.93 -33.43
C VAL A 292 -60.77 -43.66 -32.58
N VAL A 293 -61.85 -42.89 -32.46
CA VAL A 293 -61.88 -41.65 -31.67
C VAL A 293 -61.61 -41.92 -30.19
N VAL A 294 -62.32 -42.90 -29.61
CA VAL A 294 -62.14 -43.27 -28.20
C VAL A 294 -60.71 -43.73 -27.92
N GLU A 295 -60.10 -44.49 -28.83
CA GLU A 295 -58.71 -44.92 -28.67
C GLU A 295 -57.73 -43.74 -28.75
N ARG A 296 -57.90 -42.82 -29.70
CA ARG A 296 -57.07 -41.61 -29.82
C ARG A 296 -57.19 -40.72 -28.58
N LEU A 297 -58.40 -40.43 -28.11
CA LEU A 297 -58.62 -39.58 -26.92
C LEU A 297 -58.05 -40.23 -25.66
N ARG A 298 -58.18 -41.55 -25.49
CA ARG A 298 -57.54 -42.27 -24.37
C ARG A 298 -56.01 -42.15 -24.40
N LYS A 299 -55.39 -42.14 -25.58
CA LYS A 299 -53.93 -41.93 -25.72
C LYS A 299 -53.58 -40.49 -25.33
N LEU A 300 -54.29 -39.49 -25.85
CA LEU A 300 -54.05 -38.07 -25.56
C LEU A 300 -54.23 -37.75 -24.06
N ASN A 301 -55.27 -38.28 -23.42
CA ASN A 301 -55.53 -38.06 -21.98
C ASN A 301 -54.49 -38.68 -21.04
N LYS A 302 -53.63 -39.58 -21.54
CA LYS A 302 -52.56 -40.21 -20.75
C LYS A 302 -51.20 -39.52 -20.91
N VAL A 303 -51.06 -38.58 -21.85
CA VAL A 303 -49.79 -37.89 -22.08
C VAL A 303 -49.46 -37.00 -20.89
N GLN A 304 -48.26 -37.14 -20.34
CA GLN A 304 -47.73 -36.25 -19.32
C GLN A 304 -46.92 -35.14 -19.99
N TYR A 305 -47.13 -33.90 -19.54
CA TYR A 305 -46.37 -32.74 -20.01
C TYR A 305 -46.18 -31.74 -18.86
N SER A 306 -45.12 -30.94 -18.95
CA SER A 306 -44.90 -29.81 -18.04
C SER A 306 -45.37 -28.52 -18.68
N ALA A 307 -46.27 -27.79 -18.01
CA ALA A 307 -46.66 -26.44 -18.41
C ALA A 307 -45.63 -25.36 -17.99
N ARG A 308 -44.60 -25.74 -17.23
CA ARG A 308 -43.54 -24.83 -16.77
C ARG A 308 -42.26 -25.03 -17.56
N PRO A 309 -41.49 -23.95 -17.85
CA PRO A 309 -40.16 -24.07 -18.44
C PRO A 309 -39.26 -25.01 -17.63
N GLY A 310 -38.56 -25.92 -18.32
CA GLY A 310 -37.65 -26.89 -17.71
C GLY A 310 -36.30 -26.31 -17.28
N VAL A 311 -36.07 -25.02 -17.56
CA VAL A 311 -34.81 -24.33 -17.28
C VAL A 311 -35.11 -22.97 -16.66
N ASN A 312 -34.27 -22.52 -15.73
CA ASN A 312 -34.38 -21.20 -15.11
C ASN A 312 -33.67 -20.11 -15.94
N ASP A 313 -33.99 -18.85 -15.65
CA ASP A 313 -33.40 -17.65 -16.27
C ASP A 313 -32.15 -17.14 -15.53
N LYS A 314 -31.88 -17.64 -14.32
CA LYS A 314 -30.80 -17.10 -13.47
C LYS A 314 -29.41 -17.41 -14.00
N ILE A 315 -28.63 -16.35 -14.17
CA ILE A 315 -27.20 -16.38 -14.42
C ILE A 315 -26.59 -15.22 -13.61
N ARG A 316 -25.59 -15.50 -12.78
CA ARG A 316 -24.97 -14.49 -11.92
C ARG A 316 -23.46 -14.55 -11.98
N PHE A 317 -22.82 -13.39 -12.15
CA PHE A 317 -21.39 -13.24 -11.98
C PHE A 317 -21.04 -13.04 -10.50
N CYS A 318 -20.05 -13.79 -10.00
CA CYS A 318 -19.61 -13.77 -8.61
C CYS A 318 -18.13 -13.29 -8.54
N PRO A 319 -17.88 -11.97 -8.48
CA PRO A 319 -16.53 -11.41 -8.63
C PRO A 319 -15.55 -11.78 -7.52
N GLN A 320 -16.03 -12.13 -6.32
CA GLN A 320 -15.19 -12.51 -5.18
C GLN A 320 -14.90 -14.01 -5.10
N GLU A 321 -15.50 -14.82 -5.96
CA GLU A 321 -15.32 -16.27 -5.94
C GLU A 321 -14.01 -16.66 -6.63
N LYS A 322 -13.19 -17.50 -5.99
CA LYS A 322 -11.91 -17.95 -6.56
C LYS A 322 -12.15 -18.76 -7.83
N ALA A 323 -11.53 -18.35 -8.92
CA ALA A 323 -11.64 -19.01 -10.24
C ALA A 323 -10.42 -19.87 -10.59
N GLY A 324 -9.49 -20.04 -9.64
CA GLY A 324 -8.24 -20.79 -9.81
C GLY A 324 -7.09 -19.88 -10.24
N GLN A 325 -6.18 -20.40 -11.06
CA GLN A 325 -5.01 -19.66 -11.55
C GLN A 325 -5.02 -19.53 -13.07
N CYS A 326 -4.63 -18.36 -13.57
CA CYS A 326 -4.39 -18.09 -14.99
C CYS A 326 -2.99 -17.52 -15.15
N ARG A 327 -2.15 -18.13 -16.01
CA ARG A 327 -0.74 -17.75 -16.20
C ARG A 327 0.05 -17.64 -14.87
N GLY A 328 -0.29 -18.45 -13.87
CA GLY A 328 0.32 -18.42 -12.53
C GLY A 328 -0.24 -17.38 -11.56
N TYR A 329 -1.15 -16.51 -12.00
CA TYR A 329 -1.83 -15.53 -11.14
C TYR A 329 -3.12 -16.10 -10.57
N GLU A 330 -3.40 -15.89 -9.29
CA GLU A 330 -4.72 -16.18 -8.72
C GLU A 330 -5.77 -15.23 -9.32
N ILE A 331 -6.85 -15.79 -9.83
CA ILE A 331 -7.94 -15.04 -10.44
C ILE A 331 -9.26 -15.27 -9.69
N TYR A 332 -10.11 -14.26 -9.72
CA TYR A 332 -11.42 -14.24 -9.09
C TYR A 332 -12.50 -13.91 -10.13
N GLY A 333 -13.74 -14.32 -9.85
CA GLY A 333 -14.86 -14.14 -10.76
C GLY A 333 -15.28 -15.44 -11.41
N THR A 334 -16.41 -16.00 -10.99
CA THR A 334 -17.03 -17.17 -11.62
C THR A 334 -18.45 -16.85 -12.10
N ILE A 335 -18.93 -17.59 -13.09
CA ILE A 335 -20.35 -17.56 -13.48
C ILE A 335 -21.05 -18.71 -12.79
N ASN A 336 -22.13 -18.41 -12.08
CA ASN A 336 -22.96 -19.42 -11.44
C ASN A 336 -24.37 -19.45 -12.00
N THR A 337 -24.82 -20.68 -12.28
CA THR A 337 -26.18 -21.02 -12.72
C THR A 337 -26.97 -21.80 -11.66
N LYS A 338 -26.33 -22.25 -10.58
CA LYS A 338 -27.01 -22.97 -9.49
C LYS A 338 -28.02 -22.07 -8.79
N GLU A 339 -29.17 -22.66 -8.48
CA GLU A 339 -30.28 -22.00 -7.83
C GLU A 339 -30.65 -22.75 -6.55
N VAL A 340 -30.99 -21.99 -5.50
CA VAL A 340 -31.63 -22.53 -4.31
C VAL A 340 -32.99 -23.10 -4.68
N ASP A 341 -33.21 -24.38 -4.39
CA ASP A 341 -34.50 -25.03 -4.41
C ASP A 341 -35.13 -24.94 -3.01
N PRO A 342 -36.16 -24.09 -2.81
CA PRO A 342 -36.81 -23.93 -1.51
C PRO A 342 -37.30 -25.26 -0.94
N ALA A 343 -37.81 -26.16 -1.79
CA ALA A 343 -38.36 -27.44 -1.36
C ALA A 343 -37.29 -28.44 -0.86
N LYS A 344 -36.00 -28.18 -1.15
CA LYS A 344 -34.87 -28.98 -0.66
C LYS A 344 -34.14 -28.33 0.51
N CYS A 345 -34.41 -27.06 0.81
CA CYS A 345 -33.78 -26.35 1.91
C CYS A 345 -34.22 -26.91 3.26
N VAL A 346 -33.33 -26.90 4.25
CA VAL A 346 -33.59 -27.51 5.56
C VAL A 346 -33.49 -26.48 6.67
N LEU A 347 -34.42 -26.50 7.61
CA LEU A 347 -34.38 -25.69 8.83
C LEU A 347 -33.76 -26.49 9.98
N GLN A 348 -32.79 -25.91 10.69
CA GLN A 348 -32.08 -26.53 11.80
C GLN A 348 -32.01 -25.59 13.01
N GLY A 349 -32.15 -26.10 14.23
CA GLY A 349 -32.05 -25.31 15.46
C GLY A 349 -32.89 -25.85 16.60
N GLU A 350 -32.44 -25.67 17.83
CA GLU A 350 -33.12 -26.19 19.03
C GLU A 350 -34.46 -25.48 19.29
N ASP A 351 -34.59 -24.22 18.89
CA ASP A 351 -35.77 -23.38 19.12
C ASP A 351 -36.80 -23.41 17.97
N LEU A 352 -36.71 -24.38 17.06
CA LEU A 352 -37.62 -24.48 15.89
C LEU A 352 -39.09 -24.69 16.28
N HIS A 353 -39.35 -25.30 17.45
CA HIS A 353 -40.72 -25.60 17.90
C HIS A 353 -41.05 -25.03 19.28
N ARG A 354 -40.05 -24.56 20.02
CA ARG A 354 -40.20 -24.10 21.40
C ARG A 354 -39.40 -22.83 21.60
N ALA A 355 -40.05 -21.79 22.11
CA ALA A 355 -39.40 -20.53 22.47
C ALA A 355 -39.88 -20.05 23.84
N ARG A 356 -39.33 -18.94 24.32
CA ARG A 356 -39.70 -18.34 25.61
C ARG A 356 -40.01 -16.86 25.44
N GLU A 357 -41.03 -16.42 26.16
CA GLU A 357 -41.44 -15.02 26.23
C GLU A 357 -40.24 -14.14 26.64
N LYS A 358 -39.98 -13.08 25.84
CA LYS A 358 -38.90 -12.11 26.03
C LYS A 358 -37.48 -12.69 25.99
N GLN A 359 -37.31 -13.90 25.46
CA GLN A 359 -36.01 -14.50 25.20
C GLN A 359 -35.79 -14.64 23.69
N THR A 360 -34.60 -14.33 23.21
CA THR A 360 -34.24 -14.52 21.80
C THR A 360 -34.16 -16.00 21.50
N ALA A 361 -34.95 -16.44 20.52
CA ALA A 361 -34.90 -17.77 19.94
C ALA A 361 -34.29 -17.66 18.55
N SER A 362 -33.59 -18.71 18.11
CA SER A 362 -32.95 -18.71 16.79
C SER A 362 -32.91 -20.08 16.13
N PHE A 363 -32.87 -20.07 14.80
CA PHE A 363 -32.66 -21.23 13.97
C PHE A 363 -31.89 -20.84 12.70
N THR A 364 -31.30 -21.83 12.06
CA THR A 364 -30.51 -21.70 10.84
C THR A 364 -31.24 -22.34 9.67
N LEU A 365 -31.27 -21.64 8.54
CA LEU A 365 -31.73 -22.16 7.26
C LEU A 365 -30.51 -22.61 6.44
N LEU A 366 -30.48 -23.88 6.03
CA LEU A 366 -29.51 -24.43 5.08
C LEU A 366 -30.12 -24.41 3.68
N CYS A 367 -29.55 -23.60 2.79
CA CYS A 367 -29.97 -23.54 1.40
C CYS A 367 -29.33 -24.65 0.57
N LYS A 368 -30.15 -25.32 -0.23
CA LYS A 368 -29.73 -26.43 -1.11
C LYS A 368 -30.21 -26.20 -2.53
N ASP A 369 -29.48 -26.74 -3.50
CA ASP A 369 -29.92 -26.76 -4.89
C ASP A 369 -30.92 -27.91 -5.17
N ALA A 370 -31.41 -27.99 -6.39
CA ALA A 370 -32.35 -29.04 -6.81
C ALA A 370 -31.77 -30.47 -6.70
N ALA A 371 -30.44 -30.62 -6.75
CA ALA A 371 -29.75 -31.89 -6.54
C ALA A 371 -29.63 -32.25 -5.05
N GLY A 372 -29.94 -31.31 -4.14
CA GLY A 372 -29.83 -31.49 -2.70
C GLY A 372 -28.46 -31.15 -2.11
N GLU A 373 -27.56 -30.60 -2.94
CA GLU A 373 -26.24 -30.14 -2.53
C GLU A 373 -26.34 -28.81 -1.81
N ILE A 374 -25.51 -28.61 -0.80
CA ILE A 374 -25.47 -27.36 -0.02
C ILE A 374 -24.92 -26.25 -0.92
N MET A 375 -25.62 -25.12 -0.93
CA MET A 375 -25.14 -23.93 -1.61
C MET A 375 -23.86 -23.45 -0.93
N GLY A 376 -22.77 -23.22 -1.67
CA GLY A 376 -21.52 -22.73 -1.07
C GLY A 376 -21.51 -21.23 -0.74
N ARG A 377 -22.65 -20.54 -0.92
CA ARG A 377 -22.75 -19.09 -0.72
C ARG A 377 -24.18 -18.61 -0.47
N GLY A 378 -24.30 -17.44 0.13
CA GLY A 378 -25.56 -16.72 0.35
C GLY A 378 -25.95 -15.71 -0.74
N GLY A 379 -26.84 -14.79 -0.38
CA GLY A 379 -27.33 -13.67 -1.20
C GLY A 379 -28.71 -13.85 -1.83
N ASP A 380 -29.49 -14.84 -1.39
CA ASP A 380 -30.90 -15.01 -1.74
C ASP A 380 -31.80 -14.20 -0.78
N ASN A 381 -32.93 -13.73 -1.30
CA ASN A 381 -33.93 -13.02 -0.51
C ASN A 381 -34.74 -14.02 0.33
N VAL A 382 -34.33 -14.19 1.59
CA VAL A 382 -35.01 -15.02 2.59
C VAL A 382 -35.99 -14.15 3.39
N GLN A 383 -37.28 -14.46 3.26
CA GLN A 383 -38.35 -13.79 3.98
C GLN A 383 -38.83 -14.66 5.14
N VAL A 384 -38.84 -14.09 6.34
CA VAL A 384 -39.33 -14.77 7.55
C VAL A 384 -40.41 -13.94 8.23
N ALA A 385 -41.59 -14.52 8.37
CA ALA A 385 -42.70 -13.92 9.11
C ALA A 385 -43.12 -14.82 10.26
N ILE A 386 -43.30 -14.25 11.45
CA ILE A 386 -43.72 -14.97 12.65
C ILE A 386 -44.95 -14.27 13.20
N VAL A 387 -46.09 -14.94 13.21
CA VAL A 387 -47.39 -14.34 13.54
C VAL A 387 -48.08 -15.16 14.65
N PRO A 388 -48.52 -14.54 15.76
CA PRO A 388 -49.32 -15.23 16.76
C PRO A 388 -50.64 -15.72 16.16
N LYS A 389 -51.04 -16.96 16.45
CA LYS A 389 -52.30 -17.54 15.93
C LYS A 389 -53.53 -16.75 16.40
N ASP A 390 -53.50 -16.23 17.62
CA ASP A 390 -54.62 -15.54 18.25
C ASP A 390 -54.69 -14.05 17.87
N LYS A 391 -53.62 -13.49 17.26
CA LYS A 391 -53.51 -12.05 16.92
C LYS A 391 -52.81 -11.87 15.58
N LYS A 392 -53.57 -12.06 14.50
CA LYS A 392 -53.07 -12.07 13.11
C LYS A 392 -52.40 -10.75 12.68
N ASP A 393 -52.79 -9.63 13.29
CA ASP A 393 -52.26 -8.28 12.95
C ASP A 393 -51.03 -7.86 13.75
N SER A 394 -50.37 -8.79 14.47
CA SER A 394 -49.22 -8.47 15.32
C SER A 394 -47.98 -9.34 15.04
N PRO A 395 -47.35 -9.20 13.86
CA PRO A 395 -46.15 -9.96 13.53
C PRO A 395 -44.99 -9.63 14.48
N VAL A 396 -44.21 -10.65 14.83
CA VAL A 396 -42.99 -10.52 15.62
C VAL A 396 -41.87 -10.05 14.70
N ARG A 397 -41.10 -9.05 15.14
CA ARG A 397 -39.91 -8.60 14.42
C ARG A 397 -38.88 -9.74 14.36
N THR A 398 -38.48 -10.08 13.14
CA THR A 398 -37.47 -11.09 12.83
C THR A 398 -36.19 -10.42 12.36
N MET A 399 -35.05 -11.08 12.59
CA MET A 399 -33.76 -10.72 12.02
C MET A 399 -33.26 -11.89 11.20
N VAL A 400 -32.86 -11.63 9.96
CA VAL A 400 -32.26 -12.61 9.05
C VAL A 400 -30.86 -12.12 8.72
N GLN A 401 -29.86 -12.94 9.00
CA GLN A 401 -28.46 -12.68 8.72
C GLN A 401 -27.93 -13.73 7.74
N ASP A 402 -27.38 -13.26 6.63
CA ASP A 402 -26.72 -14.11 5.65
C ASP A 402 -25.26 -14.36 6.06
N ASN A 403 -24.90 -15.64 6.25
CA ASN A 403 -23.53 -16.04 6.60
C ASN A 403 -22.60 -16.13 5.38
N LYS A 404 -23.12 -15.89 4.17
CA LYS A 404 -22.41 -15.90 2.89
C LYS A 404 -21.80 -17.25 2.50
N ASP A 405 -22.16 -18.32 3.20
CA ASP A 405 -21.72 -19.70 2.98
C ASP A 405 -22.87 -20.64 2.55
N GLY A 406 -24.05 -20.08 2.28
CA GLY A 406 -25.28 -20.82 1.94
C GLY A 406 -26.18 -21.09 3.14
N THR A 407 -25.82 -20.60 4.32
CA THR A 407 -26.65 -20.64 5.51
C THR A 407 -27.15 -19.24 5.92
N TYR A 408 -28.34 -19.20 6.50
CA TYR A 408 -28.94 -17.97 7.03
C TYR A 408 -29.30 -18.16 8.49
N TYR A 409 -28.79 -17.26 9.34
CA TYR A 409 -29.12 -17.22 10.75
C TYR A 409 -30.36 -16.37 10.97
N ILE A 410 -31.39 -16.95 11.58
CA ILE A 410 -32.69 -16.32 11.78
C ILE A 410 -32.97 -16.25 13.28
N SER A 411 -33.31 -15.07 13.77
CA SER A 411 -33.63 -14.86 15.19
C SER A 411 -34.85 -13.98 15.38
N TYR A 412 -35.55 -14.22 16.50
CA TYR A 412 -36.75 -13.50 16.88
C TYR A 412 -36.94 -13.50 18.40
N THR A 413 -37.72 -12.53 18.90
CA THR A 413 -38.01 -12.41 20.34
C THR A 413 -39.51 -12.26 20.55
N PRO A 414 -40.23 -13.32 20.96
CA PRO A 414 -41.67 -13.25 21.15
C PRO A 414 -42.01 -12.45 22.41
N LYS A 415 -42.98 -11.54 22.31
CA LYS A 415 -43.35 -10.64 23.41
C LYS A 415 -44.34 -11.26 24.39
N GLU A 416 -45.20 -12.15 23.91
CA GLU A 416 -46.28 -12.78 24.68
C GLU A 416 -46.21 -14.32 24.56
N PRO A 417 -46.61 -15.08 25.59
CA PRO A 417 -46.75 -16.52 25.50
C PRO A 417 -47.92 -16.89 24.58
N GLY A 418 -47.81 -18.01 23.85
CA GLY A 418 -48.84 -18.44 22.91
C GLY A 418 -48.30 -19.32 21.79
N VAL A 419 -49.16 -19.66 20.83
CA VAL A 419 -48.78 -20.42 19.63
C VAL A 419 -48.58 -19.45 18.47
N TYR A 420 -47.42 -19.54 17.82
CA TYR A 420 -47.06 -18.71 16.69
C TYR A 420 -46.92 -19.58 15.44
N THR A 421 -47.31 -19.04 14.30
CA THR A 421 -47.06 -19.62 12.98
C THR A 421 -45.83 -18.95 12.38
N VAL A 422 -44.87 -19.75 11.94
CA VAL A 422 -43.63 -19.29 11.31
C VAL A 422 -43.67 -19.63 9.83
N TRP A 423 -43.46 -18.61 9.01
CA TRP A 423 -43.31 -18.70 7.56
C TRP A 423 -41.87 -18.41 7.20
N VAL A 424 -41.23 -19.34 6.51
CA VAL A 424 -39.92 -19.14 5.91
C VAL A 424 -40.06 -19.37 4.42
N CYS A 425 -39.80 -18.32 3.64
CA CYS A 425 -39.93 -18.33 2.20
C CYS A 425 -38.62 -17.89 1.54
N ILE A 426 -38.29 -18.53 0.43
CA ILE A 426 -37.22 -18.11 -0.48
C ILE A 426 -37.91 -17.86 -1.80
N LYS A 427 -37.82 -16.63 -2.34
CA LYS A 427 -38.50 -16.22 -3.58
C LYS A 427 -40.00 -16.53 -3.57
N GLU A 428 -40.67 -16.16 -2.47
CA GLU A 428 -42.12 -16.34 -2.27
C GLU A 428 -42.59 -17.81 -2.18
N GLN A 429 -41.67 -18.77 -2.22
CA GLN A 429 -41.98 -20.19 -2.06
C GLN A 429 -41.55 -20.68 -0.68
N HIS A 430 -42.42 -21.44 0.00
CA HIS A 430 -42.10 -22.04 1.28
C HIS A 430 -40.98 -23.06 1.19
N VAL A 431 -40.06 -22.99 2.15
CA VAL A 431 -39.01 -24.00 2.30
C VAL A 431 -39.56 -25.31 2.86
N GLN A 432 -38.80 -26.41 2.75
CA GLN A 432 -39.19 -27.68 3.36
C GLN A 432 -39.48 -27.52 4.86
N GLY A 433 -40.67 -27.96 5.28
CA GLY A 433 -41.13 -27.84 6.67
C GLY A 433 -41.74 -26.48 7.04
N SER A 434 -41.77 -25.50 6.13
CA SER A 434 -42.57 -24.28 6.28
C SER A 434 -43.93 -24.43 5.59
N PRO A 435 -45.03 -23.89 6.16
CA PRO A 435 -45.11 -23.22 7.46
C PRO A 435 -45.10 -24.22 8.64
N PHE A 436 -44.54 -23.81 9.79
CA PHE A 436 -44.56 -24.60 11.03
C PHE A 436 -45.05 -23.77 12.22
N THR A 437 -45.25 -24.43 13.36
CA THR A 437 -45.72 -23.78 14.59
C THR A 437 -44.66 -23.81 15.69
N VAL A 438 -44.57 -22.70 16.43
CA VAL A 438 -43.71 -22.54 17.60
C VAL A 438 -44.59 -22.31 18.83
N THR A 439 -44.32 -23.03 19.91
CA THR A 439 -44.95 -22.78 21.22
C THR A 439 -44.06 -21.90 22.08
N VAL A 440 -44.52 -20.67 22.36
CA VAL A 440 -43.84 -19.72 23.25
C VAL A 440 -44.37 -19.92 24.67
N ARG A 441 -43.50 -20.38 25.58
CA ARG A 441 -43.83 -20.50 27.00
C ARG A 441 -43.51 -19.21 27.74
N ARG A 442 -44.17 -18.98 28.88
CA ARG A 442 -43.89 -17.83 29.76
C ARG A 442 -42.42 -17.80 30.18
N LYS A 443 -41.92 -16.60 30.50
CA LYS A 443 -40.59 -16.40 31.08
C LYS A 443 -40.44 -17.24 32.36
N HIS A 444 -39.23 -17.75 32.61
CA HIS A 444 -38.91 -18.43 33.87
C HIS A 444 -39.36 -17.59 35.06
N ARG A 445 -40.24 -18.15 35.88
CA ARG A 445 -40.40 -17.70 37.27
C ARG A 445 -39.38 -18.51 38.09
N PRO A 446 -38.32 -17.89 38.62
CA PRO A 446 -37.41 -18.61 39.51
C PRO A 446 -38.18 -19.09 40.74
N HIS A 447 -37.97 -20.34 41.15
CA HIS A 447 -38.42 -20.83 42.44
C HIS A 447 -37.52 -20.29 43.55
N SER A 448 -37.85 -19.14 44.12
CA SER A 448 -37.19 -18.68 45.36
C SER A 448 -37.82 -19.30 46.62
N GLY A 449 -39.01 -19.90 46.50
CA GLY A 449 -39.73 -20.53 47.61
C GLY A 449 -39.33 -21.99 47.83
N VAL A 450 -38.06 -22.22 48.17
CA VAL A 450 -37.60 -23.52 48.69
C VAL A 450 -38.01 -23.57 50.17
N PHE A 451 -38.83 -24.55 50.55
CA PHE A 451 -39.18 -24.77 51.95
C PHE A 451 -38.11 -25.65 52.58
N HIS A 452 -37.47 -25.14 53.63
CA HIS A 452 -36.63 -25.94 54.52
C HIS A 452 -37.53 -26.70 55.49
N CYS A 453 -37.23 -27.97 55.79
CA CYS A 453 -38.02 -28.81 56.70
C CYS A 453 -38.34 -28.11 58.06
N CYS A 454 -37.40 -27.31 58.60
CA CYS A 454 -37.57 -26.57 59.86
C CYS A 454 -38.68 -25.49 59.85
N THR A 455 -39.16 -25.07 58.67
CA THR A 455 -40.22 -24.05 58.53
C THR A 455 -41.50 -24.48 59.24
N PHE A 456 -41.78 -25.78 59.30
CA PHE A 456 -42.98 -26.33 59.94
C PHE A 456 -42.72 -26.80 61.37
N CYS A 457 -41.52 -27.30 61.68
CA CYS A 457 -41.14 -27.81 63.01
C CYS A 457 -41.29 -26.75 64.11
N SER A 458 -40.82 -25.53 63.85
CA SER A 458 -40.84 -24.42 64.83
C SER A 458 -42.27 -23.96 65.18
N SER A 459 -43.25 -24.32 64.35
CA SER A 459 -44.66 -23.94 64.52
C SER A 459 -45.57 -25.11 64.90
N GLY A 460 -45.00 -26.30 65.16
CA GLY A 460 -45.79 -27.52 65.39
C GLY A 460 -46.75 -27.82 64.24
N GLY A 461 -46.34 -27.56 62.99
CA GLY A 461 -47.17 -27.81 61.80
C GLY A 461 -48.36 -26.87 61.59
N GLN A 462 -48.57 -25.86 62.44
CA GLN A 462 -49.75 -24.98 62.37
C GLN A 462 -49.70 -23.97 61.22
N LYS A 463 -48.51 -23.65 60.68
CA LYS A 463 -48.35 -22.61 59.65
C LYS A 463 -48.61 -23.15 58.25
N THR A 464 -49.46 -22.45 57.50
CA THR A 464 -49.54 -22.59 56.04
C THR A 464 -48.37 -21.86 55.39
N ALA A 465 -47.67 -22.51 54.46
CA ALA A 465 -46.56 -21.89 53.74
C ALA A 465 -46.96 -21.56 52.30
N ARG A 466 -46.66 -20.35 51.85
CA ARG A 466 -46.97 -19.90 50.49
C ARG A 466 -45.69 -19.81 49.68
N CYS A 467 -45.66 -20.48 48.54
CA CYS A 467 -44.53 -20.39 47.63
C CYS A 467 -44.66 -19.13 46.77
N ALA A 468 -43.55 -18.61 46.25
CA ALA A 468 -43.52 -17.51 45.28
C ALA A 468 -44.38 -17.80 44.02
N CYS A 469 -44.66 -19.08 43.74
CA CYS A 469 -45.58 -19.52 42.69
C CYS A 469 -47.07 -19.19 42.97
N GLY A 470 -47.41 -18.74 44.19
CA GLY A 470 -48.78 -18.54 44.67
C GLY A 470 -49.45 -19.81 45.23
N GLY A 471 -48.86 -20.99 44.97
CA GLY A 471 -49.25 -22.27 45.55
C GLY A 471 -49.08 -22.26 47.07
N THR A 472 -50.05 -22.82 47.77
CA THR A 472 -50.11 -22.82 49.24
C THR A 472 -50.04 -24.26 49.74
N MET A 473 -49.06 -24.55 50.61
CA MET A 473 -49.04 -25.79 51.38
C MET A 473 -49.85 -25.57 52.66
N PRO A 474 -50.95 -26.33 52.87
CA PRO A 474 -51.73 -26.23 54.10
C PRO A 474 -50.90 -26.71 55.30
N GLY A 475 -51.18 -26.16 56.48
CA GLY A 475 -50.61 -26.65 57.74
C GLY A 475 -51.02 -28.11 58.02
N GLY A 476 -50.27 -28.80 58.87
CA GLY A 476 -50.48 -30.20 59.26
C GLY A 476 -49.20 -31.04 59.32
N TYR A 477 -48.05 -30.49 58.91
CA TYR A 477 -46.76 -31.18 58.96
C TYR A 477 -46.17 -31.19 60.37
N LEU A 478 -46.33 -32.32 61.06
CA LEU A 478 -45.81 -32.58 62.40
C LEU A 478 -44.63 -33.55 62.32
N GLY A 479 -43.40 -33.04 62.32
CA GLY A 479 -42.18 -33.85 62.37
C GLY A 479 -40.93 -33.05 62.00
N CYS A 480 -39.77 -33.49 62.49
CA CYS A 480 -38.44 -32.89 62.24
C CYS A 480 -37.89 -33.11 60.81
N GLY A 481 -38.73 -33.52 59.84
CA GLY A 481 -38.31 -33.68 58.45
C GLY A 481 -37.68 -35.03 58.10
N HIS A 482 -37.79 -36.05 58.95
CA HIS A 482 -37.30 -37.40 58.66
C HIS A 482 -38.40 -38.42 58.96
N GLY A 483 -38.93 -39.09 57.93
CA GLY A 483 -39.67 -40.35 58.10
C GLY A 483 -41.17 -40.29 58.46
N HIS A 484 -41.85 -39.15 58.41
CA HIS A 484 -43.30 -39.10 58.65
C HIS A 484 -44.11 -39.12 57.34
N LYS A 485 -45.36 -39.60 57.43
CA LYS A 485 -46.27 -39.76 56.29
C LYS A 485 -46.53 -38.39 55.65
N GLY A 486 -46.11 -38.24 54.39
CA GLY A 486 -46.22 -37.01 53.60
C GLY A 486 -44.92 -36.24 53.37
N HIS A 487 -43.84 -36.50 54.09
CA HIS A 487 -42.56 -35.85 53.82
C HIS A 487 -41.95 -36.31 52.47
N PRO A 488 -41.44 -35.41 51.60
CA PRO A 488 -40.95 -35.79 50.28
C PRO A 488 -39.53 -36.37 50.27
N GLY A 489 -38.94 -36.63 51.44
CA GLY A 489 -37.64 -37.30 51.59
C GLY A 489 -36.39 -36.44 51.30
N HIS A 490 -36.58 -35.17 50.91
CA HIS A 490 -35.49 -34.23 50.66
C HIS A 490 -35.54 -33.02 51.62
N PRO A 491 -34.39 -32.45 52.03
CA PRO A 491 -34.34 -31.29 52.93
C PRO A 491 -34.99 -30.02 52.35
N HIS A 492 -35.04 -29.96 51.02
CA HIS A 492 -35.49 -28.82 50.23
C HIS A 492 -36.52 -29.28 49.21
N TRP A 493 -37.70 -28.66 49.21
CA TRP A 493 -38.71 -28.88 48.17
C TRP A 493 -39.59 -27.64 47.96
N SER A 494 -40.25 -27.55 46.81
CA SER A 494 -41.16 -26.44 46.47
C SER A 494 -42.62 -26.88 46.32
N CYS A 495 -43.54 -25.92 46.13
CA CYS A 495 -44.97 -26.14 45.87
C CYS A 495 -45.28 -27.12 44.71
N CYS A 496 -44.34 -27.32 43.79
CA CYS A 496 -44.50 -28.15 42.59
C CYS A 496 -43.72 -29.48 42.66
N GLY A 497 -43.16 -29.83 43.83
CA GLY A 497 -42.44 -31.10 44.03
C GLY A 497 -41.04 -31.15 43.43
N LYS A 498 -40.43 -30.01 43.11
CA LYS A 498 -39.04 -29.94 42.66
C LYS A 498 -38.09 -29.74 43.84
N PHE A 499 -36.96 -30.43 43.82
CA PHE A 499 -35.96 -30.47 44.91
C PHE A 499 -34.73 -29.59 44.66
N ASN A 500 -34.57 -29.09 43.43
CA ASN A 500 -33.43 -28.27 43.03
C ASN A 500 -33.75 -26.77 43.20
N GLU A 501 -32.83 -26.00 43.77
CA GLU A 501 -32.97 -24.57 44.09
C GLU A 501 -33.28 -23.70 42.85
N LYS A 502 -32.83 -24.14 41.66
CA LYS A 502 -33.07 -23.46 40.37
C LYS A 502 -33.98 -24.27 39.44
N SER A 503 -35.03 -24.88 39.97
CA SER A 503 -35.97 -25.68 39.18
C SER A 503 -37.07 -24.85 38.51
N GLU A 504 -37.67 -25.38 37.44
CA GLU A 504 -38.80 -24.75 36.75
C GLU A 504 -40.11 -24.92 37.53
N CYS A 505 -40.90 -23.84 37.61
CA CYS A 505 -42.27 -23.91 38.12
C CYS A 505 -43.22 -24.46 37.07
N THR A 506 -43.71 -25.67 37.31
CA THR A 506 -44.76 -26.31 36.50
C THR A 506 -46.16 -25.84 36.88
N TRP A 507 -46.30 -24.95 37.87
CA TRP A 507 -47.60 -24.44 38.31
C TRP A 507 -48.19 -23.49 37.27
N THR A 508 -49.26 -23.93 36.59
CA THR A 508 -49.93 -23.17 35.52
C THR A 508 -50.98 -22.18 36.03
N GLY A 509 -51.15 -22.04 37.35
CA GLY A 509 -52.10 -21.09 37.95
C GLY A 509 -53.54 -21.60 37.90
N GLY A 510 -54.06 -22.02 39.06
CA GLY A 510 -55.48 -22.00 39.38
C GLY A 510 -56.42 -22.77 38.45
N GLN A 511 -56.39 -24.11 38.50
CA GLN A 511 -57.57 -24.98 38.36
C GLN A 511 -57.21 -26.39 38.87
N SER A 512 -57.85 -26.77 39.98
CA SER A 512 -58.19 -28.16 40.35
C SER A 512 -57.31 -29.32 39.83
N ALA A 513 -56.02 -29.34 40.17
CA ALA A 513 -55.33 -30.62 40.39
C ALA A 513 -55.63 -31.04 41.84
N PRO A 514 -55.92 -32.33 42.11
CA PRO A 514 -56.35 -32.74 43.44
C PRO A 514 -55.26 -32.33 44.43
N ARG A 515 -55.67 -31.58 45.45
CA ARG A 515 -54.89 -31.39 46.68
C ARG A 515 -54.23 -32.74 46.96
N SER A 516 -52.91 -32.81 47.09
CA SER A 516 -52.28 -34.01 47.65
C SER A 516 -52.88 -34.15 49.06
N LEU A 517 -53.92 -34.96 49.15
CA LEU A 517 -54.67 -35.25 50.35
C LEU A 517 -53.79 -36.16 51.19
N LEU A 518 -52.75 -35.60 51.80
CA LEU A 518 -52.26 -36.10 53.07
C LEU A 518 -53.11 -35.43 54.13
N ARG A 519 -54.40 -35.80 54.17
CA ARG A 519 -55.24 -35.59 55.35
C ARG A 519 -54.70 -36.55 56.40
N THR A 520 -54.17 -36.01 57.48
CA THR A 520 -53.98 -36.73 58.74
C THR A 520 -55.38 -37.15 59.22
N VAL A 521 -55.74 -38.41 59.03
CA VAL A 521 -56.88 -38.99 59.75
C VAL A 521 -56.32 -39.36 61.13
N ALA A 522 -56.91 -38.78 62.17
CA ALA A 522 -56.58 -39.07 63.56
C ALA A 522 -56.89 -40.54 63.88
N LEU A 523 -55.93 -41.22 64.51
CA LEU A 523 -56.12 -42.28 65.48
C LEU A 523 -55.13 -42.03 66.62
#